data_AF-A0A7Y9MKM1-F1
#
_entry.id   AF-A0A7Y9MKM1-F1
#
_cell.length_a   1.000
_cell.length_b   1.000
_cell.length_c   1.000
_cell.angle_alpha   90.00
_cell.angle_beta   90.00
_cell.angle_gamma   90.00
#
_symmetry.space_group_name_H-M   'P 1'
#
loop_
_entity.id
_entity.type
_entity.pdbx_description
1 polymer ?
#
loop_
_entity_poly.entity_id
_entity_poly.type
_entity_poly.pdbx_seq_one_letter_code
_entity_poly.pdbx_strand_id
1 'polypeptide(L)' 'MPEDKPRQRVERVPGSRRARLTPAPDTVAEPSAVDDREDAAPAASDGLSGPNDERMRREKPPHY' A
#
# COMPACT_ATOMS: atom_id res chain seq x y z
N MET A 1 -18.44 -20.28 -9.79
CA MET A 1 -17.25 -20.32 -10.69
C MET A 1 -16.87 -18.88 -10.94
N PRO A 2 -15.71 -18.36 -10.50
CA PRO A 2 -15.34 -17.00 -10.86
C PRO A 2 -15.18 -16.96 -12.38
N GLU A 3 -15.99 -16.12 -13.01
CA GLU A 3 -16.07 -15.93 -14.46
C GLU A 3 -14.70 -15.54 -15.04
N ASP A 4 -14.45 -15.97 -16.28
CA ASP A 4 -13.25 -15.69 -17.09
C ASP A 4 -13.10 -14.18 -17.36
N LYS A 5 -12.74 -13.39 -16.33
CA LYS A 5 -12.33 -12.01 -16.52
C LYS A 5 -11.03 -11.98 -17.32
N PRO A 6 -10.92 -11.13 -18.35
CA PRO A 6 -9.70 -11.04 -19.15
C PRO A 6 -8.50 -10.72 -18.25
N ARG A 7 -7.45 -11.53 -18.38
CA ARG A 7 -6.22 -11.37 -17.59
C ARG A 7 -5.54 -10.04 -17.90
N GLN A 8 -4.98 -9.40 -16.87
CA GLN A 8 -4.15 -8.20 -17.00
C GLN A 8 -2.96 -8.46 -17.94
N ARG A 9 -2.71 -7.53 -18.86
CA ARG A 9 -1.65 -7.66 -19.87
C ARG A 9 -0.28 -7.32 -19.27
N VAL A 10 0.73 -8.05 -19.72
CA VAL A 10 2.13 -7.88 -19.31
C VAL A 10 2.96 -7.40 -20.51
N GLU A 11 3.62 -6.26 -20.37
CA GLU A 11 4.47 -5.66 -21.40
C GLU A 11 5.96 -5.93 -21.12
N ARG A 12 6.66 -6.51 -22.09
CA ARG A 12 8.10 -6.72 -21.99
C ARG A 12 8.82 -5.42 -22.36
N VAL A 13 9.60 -4.89 -21.42
CA VAL A 13 10.38 -3.66 -21.61
C VAL A 13 11.79 -4.02 -22.09
N PRO A 14 12.22 -3.57 -23.28
CA PRO A 14 13.58 -3.80 -23.76
C PRO A 14 14.62 -3.29 -22.76
N GLY A 15 15.64 -4.11 -22.46
CA GLY A 15 16.69 -3.76 -21.49
C GLY A 15 16.31 -3.92 -20.01
N SER A 16 15.05 -4.20 -19.69
CA SER A 16 14.63 -4.52 -18.32
C SER A 16 14.55 -6.02 -18.11
N ARG A 17 15.03 -6.49 -16.96
CA ARG A 17 14.80 -7.89 -16.52
C ARG A 17 13.36 -8.14 -16.11
N ARG A 18 12.63 -7.09 -15.72
CA ARG A 18 11.24 -7.17 -15.27
C ARG A 18 10.29 -6.66 -16.34
N ALA A 19 9.20 -7.38 -16.55
CA ALA A 19 8.10 -6.90 -17.38
C ALA A 19 7.24 -5.88 -16.60
N ARG A 20 6.59 -4.97 -17.33
CA ARG A 20 5.67 -3.98 -16.79
C ARG A 20 4.24 -4.53 -16.84
N LEU A 21 3.47 -4.33 -15.79
CA LEU A 21 2.04 -4.64 -15.80
C LEU A 21 1.29 -3.43 -16.38
N THR A 22 0.36 -3.66 -17.32
CA THR A 22 -0.60 -2.62 -17.72
C THR A 22 -1.58 -2.37 -16.57
N PRO A 23 -2.22 -1.20 -16.46
CA PRO A 23 -3.30 -0.99 -15.50
C PRO A 23 -4.33 -2.13 -15.56
N ALA A 24 -4.87 -2.51 -14.42
CA ALA A 24 -5.91 -3.53 -14.38
C ALA A 24 -7.19 -2.99 -15.06
N PRO A 25 -8.03 -3.87 -15.64
CA PRO A 25 -9.33 -3.45 -16.16
C PRO A 25 -10.11 -2.68 -15.10
N ASP A 26 -10.80 -1.62 -15.50
CA ASP A 26 -11.62 -0.75 -14.63
C ASP A 26 -10.84 0.00 -13.52
N THR A 27 -9.51 0.16 -13.67
CA THR A 27 -8.69 0.96 -12.74
C THR A 27 -8.13 2.22 -13.39
N VAL A 28 -8.04 3.30 -12.60
CA VAL A 28 -7.41 4.57 -12.99
C VAL A 28 -5.96 4.61 -12.50
N ALA A 29 -5.08 5.27 -13.26
CA ALA A 29 -3.65 5.32 -12.95
C ALA A 29 -3.29 6.36 -11.86
N GLU A 30 -4.12 7.39 -11.72
CA GLU A 30 -3.97 8.40 -10.68
C GLU A 30 -4.85 8.05 -9.47
N PRO A 31 -4.36 8.24 -8.24
CA PRO A 31 -5.21 8.14 -7.06
C PRO A 31 -6.34 9.17 -7.20
N SER A 32 -7.57 8.76 -6.91
CA SER A 32 -8.66 9.72 -6.82
C SER A 32 -8.50 10.55 -5.55
N ALA A 33 -8.98 11.79 -5.54
CA ALA A 33 -8.99 12.62 -4.33
C ALA A 33 -9.84 12.02 -3.17
N VAL A 34 -10.49 10.88 -3.39
CA VAL A 34 -11.14 10.06 -2.36
C VAL A 34 -10.11 9.14 -1.69
N ASP A 35 -9.19 8.55 -2.46
CA ASP A 35 -8.09 7.71 -1.96
C ASP A 35 -7.12 8.55 -1.09
N ASP A 36 -6.84 9.80 -1.51
CA ASP A 36 -6.01 10.72 -0.71
C ASP A 36 -6.62 11.03 0.66
N ARG A 37 -7.96 11.00 0.80
CA ARG A 37 -8.61 11.28 2.08
C ARG A 37 -8.59 10.09 3.04
N GLU A 38 -8.57 8.87 2.52
CA GLU A 38 -8.50 7.66 3.35
C GLU A 38 -7.07 7.38 3.83
N ASP A 39 -6.04 7.73 3.03
CA ASP A 39 -4.62 7.59 3.39
C ASP A 39 -4.03 8.81 4.12
N ALA A 40 -4.58 10.02 3.95
CA ALA A 40 -4.07 11.24 4.59
C ALA A 40 -4.63 11.53 5.99
N ALA A 41 -5.41 10.62 6.58
CA ALA A 41 -5.63 10.68 8.02
C ALA A 41 -4.36 10.16 8.71
N PRO A 42 -3.54 10.99 9.41
CA PRO A 42 -2.76 10.41 10.48
C PRO A 42 -3.79 9.76 11.38
N ALA A 43 -3.75 8.43 11.51
CA ALA A 43 -4.60 7.73 12.46
C ALA A 43 -4.36 8.42 13.80
N ALA A 44 -5.32 9.25 14.22
CA ALA A 44 -5.26 9.90 15.51
C ALA A 44 -5.24 8.75 16.50
N SER A 45 -4.05 8.44 17.01
CA SER A 45 -3.77 7.28 17.85
C SER A 45 -4.32 7.47 19.27
N ASP A 46 -5.42 8.20 19.42
CA ASP A 46 -6.02 8.55 20.71
C ASP A 46 -6.86 7.40 21.29
N GLY A 47 -6.54 6.15 20.95
CA GLY A 47 -7.26 5.00 21.50
C GLY A 47 -6.72 3.62 21.17
N LEU A 48 -5.76 3.48 20.24
CA LEU A 48 -5.21 2.18 19.84
C LEU A 48 -3.86 1.85 20.47
N SER A 49 -3.49 2.51 21.57
CA SER A 49 -2.26 2.20 22.30
C SER A 49 -2.38 0.83 22.97
N GLY A 50 -1.97 -0.22 22.27
CA GLY A 50 -1.92 -1.58 22.82
C GLY A 50 -0.79 -1.74 23.85
N PRO A 51 -0.74 -2.85 24.59
CA PRO A 51 0.35 -3.14 25.53
C PRO A 51 1.76 -3.09 24.90
N ASN A 52 1.85 -3.35 23.59
CA ASN A 52 3.10 -3.25 22.84
C ASN A 52 3.59 -1.80 22.67
N ASP A 53 2.69 -0.86 22.40
CA ASP A 53 3.05 0.55 22.16
C ASP A 53 3.53 1.25 23.43
N GLU A 54 3.03 0.83 24.58
CA GLU A 54 3.53 1.28 25.87
C GLU A 54 4.92 0.72 26.18
N ARG A 55 5.18 -0.55 25.83
CA ARG A 55 6.52 -1.14 25.97
C ARG A 55 7.55 -0.45 25.09
N MET A 56 7.23 -0.24 23.81
CA MET A 56 8.13 0.44 22.86
C MET A 56 8.48 1.87 23.29
N ARG A 57 7.53 2.60 23.90
CA ARG A 57 7.80 3.95 24.44
C ARG A 57 8.70 3.95 25.67
N ARG A 58 8.67 2.88 26.47
CA ARG A 58 9.48 2.73 27.68
C ARG A 58 10.88 2.17 27.38
N GLU A 59 10.99 1.28 26.41
CA GLU A 59 12.25 0.67 26.01
C GLU A 59 13.07 1.63 25.14
N LYS A 60 14.02 2.36 25.75
CA LYS A 60 14.92 3.28 25.04
C LYS A 60 16.14 2.52 24.51
N PRO A 61 16.41 2.51 23.19
CA PRO A 61 17.60 1.87 22.64
C PRO A 61 18.88 2.45 23.26
N PRO A 62 19.94 1.63 23.42
CA PRO A 62 21.22 2.10 23.92
C PRO A 62 21.78 3.16 22.97
N HIS A 63 22.22 4.29 23.54
CA HIS A 63 23.00 5.28 22.80
C HIS A 63 24.42 4.76 22.71
N TYR A 64 24.86 4.43 21.50
CA TYR A 64 26.26 4.17 21.20
C TYR A 64 26.99 5.48 20.88
#